data_AF-A0A132T734-F1
#
_entry.id   AF-A0A132T734-F1
#
_cell.length_a   1.000
_cell.length_b   1.000
_cell.length_c   1.000
_cell.angle_alpha   90.00
_cell.angle_beta   90.00
_cell.angle_gamma   90.00
#
_symmetry.space_group_name_H-M   'P 1'
#
loop_
_entity.id
_entity.type
_entity.pdbx_description
1 polymer ?
#
loop_
_entity_poly.entity_id
_entity_poly.type
_entity_poly.pdbx_seq_one_letter_code
_entity_poly.pdbx_strand_id
1 'polypeptide(L)'
;MTAERPPQHVLTAFGLSGVQPAPLGSSWEGGWRCGEVVLSMVADHARAAWSAKVRETLFVDGVRLARPVRSTDGRYVVAGWRADTYVAGTPEPRHDEVVSAAVRLHEATAKLERPRFLTQPPVAPWGDVDVFIAADRAAWEERPLHSLPPGARVAPATTDGQKSIELINQLATLRRPTKSPSQLVHGDLYGTVLFAGTAAPGITDITPYWRPPAWAAGVVVVDALAWGEADDALIERWAALPEWPQMLLRALMFRLAVHALHPRSTAAAFPGLARTAALVRLAL
;
A
#
# COMPACT_ATOMS: atom_id res chain seq x y z
N MET A 1 10.48 3.23 -14.56
CA MET A 1 11.79 3.81 -14.20
C MET A 1 12.69 2.66 -13.81
N THR A 2 13.79 2.45 -14.51
CA THR A 2 14.88 1.60 -14.01
C THR A 2 15.32 2.16 -12.67
N ALA A 3 15.37 1.33 -11.63
CA ALA A 3 15.84 1.79 -10.32
C ALA A 3 17.25 2.34 -10.47
N GLU A 4 17.47 3.58 -10.04
CA GLU A 4 18.81 4.17 -10.02
C GLU A 4 19.69 3.34 -9.09
N ARG A 5 20.94 3.06 -9.46
CA ARG A 5 21.86 2.29 -8.60
C ARG A 5 22.26 3.14 -7.38
N PRO A 6 22.31 2.59 -6.15
CA PRO A 6 22.70 3.35 -4.98
C PRO A 6 24.11 3.95 -5.16
N PRO A 7 24.27 5.27 -5.00
CA PRO A 7 25.56 5.93 -5.09
C PRO A 7 26.55 5.46 -4.01
N GLN A 8 27.84 5.58 -4.28
CA GLN A 8 28.88 5.14 -3.34
C GLN A 8 28.77 5.80 -1.96
N HIS A 9 28.41 7.08 -1.89
CA HIS A 9 28.25 7.78 -0.62
C HIS A 9 27.09 7.23 0.22
N VAL A 10 26.04 6.69 -0.42
CA VAL A 10 24.91 6.01 0.26
C VAL A 10 25.37 4.67 0.82
N LEU A 11 26.10 3.88 0.02
CA LEU A 11 26.68 2.61 0.48
C LEU A 11 27.57 2.85 1.71
N THR A 12 28.47 3.83 1.65
CA THR A 12 29.33 4.21 2.77
C THR A 12 28.52 4.64 4.00
N ALA A 13 27.46 5.43 3.83
CA ALA A 13 26.62 5.90 4.93
C ALA A 13 25.93 4.76 5.69
N PHE A 14 25.62 3.65 5.02
CA PHE A 14 25.04 2.46 5.65
C PHE A 14 26.07 1.36 5.98
N GLY A 15 27.37 1.66 5.90
CA GLY A 15 28.43 0.70 6.22
C GLY A 15 28.62 -0.42 5.18
N LEU A 16 28.17 -0.20 3.95
CA LEU A 16 28.17 -1.16 2.84
C LEU A 16 29.30 -0.88 1.82
N SER A 17 30.35 -0.18 2.25
CA SER A 17 31.51 0.13 1.40
C SER A 17 32.12 -1.14 0.80
N GLY A 18 32.33 -1.13 -0.52
CA GLY A 18 32.92 -2.28 -1.25
C GLY A 18 31.94 -3.40 -1.59
N VAL A 19 30.69 -3.35 -1.12
CA VAL A 19 29.65 -4.33 -1.49
C VAL A 19 29.11 -4.01 -2.88
N GLN A 20 28.95 -5.04 -3.73
CA GLN A 20 28.33 -4.89 -5.05
C GLN A 20 26.81 -5.00 -4.95
N PRO A 21 26.03 -3.94 -5.25
CA PRO A 21 24.58 -3.97 -5.21
C PRO A 21 24.01 -4.81 -6.36
N ALA A 22 23.08 -5.71 -6.07
CA ALA A 22 22.32 -6.50 -7.04
C ALA A 22 20.84 -6.06 -7.08
N PRO A 23 20.25 -5.80 -8.25
CA PRO A 23 18.86 -5.37 -8.34
C PRO A 23 17.91 -6.52 -7.94
N LEU A 24 16.87 -6.23 -7.16
CA LEU A 24 15.86 -7.21 -6.71
C LEU A 24 14.56 -7.20 -7.52
N GLY A 25 14.36 -6.22 -8.39
CA GLY A 25 13.13 -6.08 -9.17
C GLY A 25 11.94 -5.59 -8.34
N SER A 26 10.73 -5.95 -8.75
CA SER A 26 9.47 -5.41 -8.19
C SER A 26 9.17 -5.86 -6.77
N SER A 27 9.62 -7.05 -6.35
CA SER A 27 9.39 -7.59 -4.99
C SER A 27 9.94 -6.72 -3.86
N TRP A 28 10.87 -5.81 -4.18
CA TRP A 28 11.45 -4.84 -3.26
C TRP A 28 11.31 -3.40 -3.77
N GLU A 29 10.27 -3.12 -4.56
CA GLU A 29 9.99 -1.78 -5.12
C GLU A 29 11.17 -1.21 -5.93
N GLY A 30 11.95 -2.06 -6.58
CA GLY A 30 13.18 -1.66 -7.27
C GLY A 30 14.41 -1.53 -6.37
N GLY A 31 14.39 -2.11 -5.17
CA GLY A 31 15.51 -2.12 -4.24
C GLY A 31 16.74 -2.87 -4.73
N TRP A 32 17.86 -2.58 -4.08
CA TRP A 32 19.19 -3.12 -4.38
C TRP A 32 19.73 -3.92 -3.19
N ARG A 33 19.92 -5.22 -3.37
CA ARG A 33 20.51 -6.10 -2.37
C ARG A 33 22.01 -5.88 -2.26
N CYS A 34 22.45 -5.60 -1.06
CA CYS A 34 23.84 -5.44 -0.65
C CYS A 34 24.11 -6.41 0.51
N GLY A 35 24.36 -7.68 0.20
CA GLY A 35 24.45 -8.74 1.20
C GLY A 35 23.10 -8.99 1.89
N GLU A 36 23.05 -8.80 3.21
CA GLU A 36 21.83 -8.96 4.02
C GLU A 36 21.03 -7.65 4.19
N VAL A 37 21.41 -6.60 3.46
CA VAL A 37 20.74 -5.30 3.46
C VAL A 37 20.14 -5.02 2.08
N VAL A 38 18.99 -4.38 2.03
CA VAL A 38 18.40 -3.83 0.82
C VAL A 38 18.36 -2.32 0.93
N LEU A 39 18.87 -1.65 -0.10
CA LEU A 39 18.76 -0.21 -0.27
C LEU A 39 17.59 0.12 -1.21
N SER A 40 16.69 0.98 -0.77
CA SER A 40 15.55 1.44 -1.58
C SER A 40 15.44 2.96 -1.56
N MET A 41 15.06 3.52 -2.70
CA MET A 41 14.72 4.94 -2.82
C MET A 41 13.44 5.25 -2.04
N VAL A 42 13.39 6.43 -1.46
CA VAL A 42 12.28 6.91 -0.65
C VAL A 42 11.52 8.00 -1.40
N ALA A 43 10.22 7.80 -1.58
CA ALA A 43 9.34 8.82 -2.16
C ALA A 43 8.96 9.94 -1.15
N ASP A 44 8.87 9.59 0.14
CA ASP A 44 8.51 10.50 1.23
C ASP A 44 9.37 10.21 2.46
N HIS A 45 10.22 11.18 2.81
CA HIS A 45 11.18 11.07 3.92
C HIS A 45 10.50 10.86 5.28
N ALA A 46 9.38 11.54 5.53
CA ALA A 46 8.67 11.46 6.81
C ALA A 46 8.03 10.07 6.98
N ARG A 47 7.41 9.54 5.91
CA ARG A 47 6.82 8.20 5.90
C ARG A 47 7.90 7.12 6.08
N ALA A 48 9.00 7.20 5.35
CA ALA A 48 10.07 6.21 5.44
C ALA A 48 10.72 6.19 6.83
N ALA A 49 11.03 7.36 7.40
CA ALA A 49 11.60 7.45 8.74
C ALA A 49 10.62 6.95 9.81
N TRP A 50 9.33 7.26 9.67
CA TRP A 50 8.31 6.75 10.58
C TRP A 50 8.13 5.23 10.48
N SER A 51 8.07 4.68 9.26
CA SER A 51 7.93 3.23 9.05
C SER A 51 9.13 2.48 9.63
N ALA A 52 10.34 2.97 9.35
CA ALA A 52 11.55 2.44 9.97
C ALA A 52 11.44 2.46 11.50
N LYS A 53 11.06 3.60 12.09
CA LYS A 53 10.95 3.69 13.56
C LYS A 53 9.94 2.71 14.15
N VAL A 54 8.80 2.50 13.50
CA VAL A 54 7.80 1.51 13.92
C VAL A 54 8.36 0.10 13.79
N ARG A 55 8.91 -0.26 12.62
CA ARG A 55 9.47 -1.58 12.33
C ARG A 55 10.72 -1.92 13.15
N GLU A 56 11.36 -0.95 13.80
CA GLU A 56 12.47 -1.21 14.73
C GLU A 56 12.04 -2.08 15.93
N THR A 57 10.81 -1.92 16.42
CA THR A 57 10.32 -2.60 17.64
C THR A 57 9.03 -3.38 17.44
N LEU A 58 8.31 -3.16 16.33
CA LEU A 58 7.06 -3.86 16.05
C LEU A 58 7.29 -5.37 15.98
N PHE A 59 6.48 -6.13 16.71
CA PHE A 59 6.41 -7.58 16.63
C PHE A 59 5.02 -7.99 16.16
N VAL A 60 4.96 -8.87 15.17
CA VAL A 60 3.73 -9.41 14.61
C VAL A 60 3.89 -10.91 14.56
N ASP A 61 2.99 -11.63 15.24
CA ASP A 61 3.09 -13.08 15.32
C ASP A 61 2.89 -13.74 13.94
N GLY A 62 3.77 -14.69 13.62
CA GLY A 62 3.77 -15.39 12.34
C GLY A 62 3.95 -14.48 11.11
N VAL A 63 4.66 -13.35 11.23
CA VAL A 63 5.05 -12.47 10.11
C VAL A 63 6.52 -12.10 10.23
N ARG A 64 7.27 -12.16 9.12
CA ARG A 64 8.66 -11.69 9.03
C ARG A 64 8.68 -10.23 8.60
N LEU A 65 8.97 -9.33 9.52
CA LEU A 65 9.15 -7.90 9.19
C LEU A 65 10.61 -7.60 8.85
N ALA A 66 10.85 -6.90 7.74
CA ALA A 66 12.15 -6.31 7.46
C ALA A 66 12.47 -5.27 8.55
N ARG A 67 13.68 -5.35 9.13
CA ARG A 67 14.15 -4.43 10.16
C ARG A 67 14.92 -3.28 9.52
N PRO A 68 14.70 -2.04 9.96
CA PRO A 68 15.47 -0.92 9.44
C PRO A 68 16.95 -1.04 9.82
N VAL A 69 17.83 -0.61 8.94
CA VAL A 69 19.26 -0.44 9.19
C VAL A 69 19.54 1.06 9.27
N ARG A 70 20.13 1.50 10.39
CA ARG A 70 20.54 2.90 10.55
C ARG A 70 21.83 3.16 9.79
N SER A 71 22.00 4.37 9.29
CA SER A 71 23.29 4.85 8.84
C SER A 71 24.28 4.94 10.01
N THR A 72 25.57 5.08 9.69
CA THR A 72 26.65 5.23 10.66
C THR A 72 26.49 6.45 11.57
N ASP A 73 25.71 7.45 11.15
CA ASP A 73 25.32 8.62 11.96
C ASP A 73 23.92 8.51 12.59
N GLY A 74 23.30 7.33 12.56
CA GLY A 74 22.06 7.01 13.26
C GLY A 74 20.75 7.36 12.54
N ARG A 75 20.81 7.93 11.33
CA ARG A 75 19.63 8.28 10.52
C ARG A 75 19.02 7.05 9.84
N TYR A 76 17.73 7.13 9.50
CA TYR A 76 17.04 6.11 8.71
C TYR A 76 17.05 6.39 7.21
N VAL A 77 17.21 7.66 6.82
CA VAL A 77 17.20 8.09 5.43
C VAL A 77 18.42 8.96 5.18
N VAL A 78 19.21 8.59 4.16
CA VAL A 78 20.40 9.33 3.72
C VAL A 78 20.31 9.54 2.22
N ALA A 79 20.36 10.80 1.78
CA ALA A 79 20.32 11.19 0.37
C ALA A 79 19.17 10.56 -0.44
N GLY A 80 17.98 10.42 0.17
CA GLY A 80 16.79 9.82 -0.46
C GLY A 80 16.75 8.29 -0.42
N TRP A 81 17.68 7.63 0.28
CA TRP A 81 17.75 6.19 0.42
C TRP A 81 17.48 5.73 1.84
N ARG A 82 16.79 4.61 1.98
CA ARG A 82 16.70 3.84 3.23
C ARG A 82 17.38 2.49 3.09
N ALA A 83 17.69 1.87 4.23
CA ALA A 83 18.25 0.54 4.31
C ALA A 83 17.40 -0.35 5.22
N ASP A 84 17.14 -1.58 4.79
CA ASP A 84 16.35 -2.57 5.52
C ASP A 84 17.03 -3.95 5.44
N THR A 85 16.85 -4.81 6.44
CA THR A 85 17.32 -6.20 6.38
C THR A 85 16.59 -6.95 5.27
N TYR A 86 17.33 -7.74 4.49
CA TYR A 86 16.76 -8.56 3.43
C TYR A 86 15.79 -9.60 4.00
N VAL A 87 14.64 -9.71 3.33
CA VAL A 87 13.58 -10.68 3.62
C VAL A 87 13.41 -11.50 2.36
N ALA A 88 13.72 -12.80 2.45
CA ALA A 88 13.61 -13.71 1.33
C ALA A 88 12.15 -13.95 0.93
N GLY A 89 11.94 -14.16 -0.37
CA GLY A 89 10.67 -14.57 -0.95
C GLY A 89 10.24 -13.71 -2.14
N THR A 90 9.10 -14.09 -2.70
CA THR A 90 8.42 -13.38 -3.79
C THR A 90 6.92 -13.33 -3.52
N PRO A 91 6.17 -12.39 -4.12
CA PRO A 91 4.72 -12.46 -4.10
C PRO A 91 4.22 -13.77 -4.73
N GLU A 92 3.20 -14.37 -4.13
CA GLU A 92 2.54 -15.60 -4.57
C GLU A 92 1.01 -15.43 -4.46
N PRO A 93 0.19 -16.15 -5.24
CA PRO A 93 -1.28 -16.07 -5.21
C PRO A 93 -1.88 -16.75 -3.97
N ARG A 94 -1.35 -16.44 -2.78
CA ARG A 94 -1.80 -16.97 -1.48
C ARG A 94 -2.73 -15.96 -0.81
N HIS A 95 -3.83 -15.64 -1.47
CA HIS A 95 -4.70 -14.50 -1.14
C HIS A 95 -5.19 -14.52 0.31
N ASP A 96 -5.68 -15.67 0.79
CA ASP A 96 -6.14 -15.85 2.17
C ASP A 96 -5.00 -15.67 3.20
N GLU A 97 -3.77 -16.08 2.88
CA GLU A 97 -2.62 -15.84 3.75
C GLU A 97 -2.25 -14.35 3.84
N VAL A 98 -2.40 -13.60 2.74
CA VAL A 98 -2.21 -12.14 2.73
C VAL A 98 -3.27 -11.45 3.60
N VAL A 99 -4.53 -11.86 3.50
CA VAL A 99 -5.60 -11.30 4.37
C VAL A 99 -5.35 -11.66 5.84
N SER A 100 -4.96 -12.90 6.14
CA SER A 100 -4.57 -13.32 7.50
C SER A 100 -3.38 -12.53 8.05
N ALA A 101 -2.36 -12.26 7.22
CA ALA A 101 -1.23 -11.41 7.59
C ALA A 101 -1.66 -9.95 7.84
N ALA A 102 -2.61 -9.43 7.05
CA ALA A 102 -3.19 -8.10 7.24
C ALA A 102 -3.86 -7.98 8.62
N VAL A 103 -4.71 -8.93 8.98
CA VAL A 103 -5.41 -8.96 10.27
C VAL A 103 -4.41 -8.95 11.43
N ARG A 104 -3.42 -9.85 11.41
CA ARG A 104 -2.39 -9.93 12.47
C ARG A 104 -1.53 -8.67 12.56
N LEU A 105 -1.15 -8.10 11.41
CA LEU A 105 -0.43 -6.83 11.38
C LEU A 105 -1.26 -5.71 12.01
N HIS A 106 -2.56 -5.62 11.71
CA HIS A 106 -3.41 -4.54 12.21
C HIS A 106 -3.75 -4.71 13.69
N GLU A 107 -3.85 -5.93 14.20
CA GLU A 107 -3.92 -6.16 15.66
C GLU A 107 -2.67 -5.61 16.37
N ALA A 108 -1.49 -5.85 15.82
CA ALA A 108 -0.23 -5.36 16.38
C ALA A 108 -0.08 -3.83 16.27
N THR A 109 -0.64 -3.22 15.22
CA THR A 109 -0.57 -1.76 15.02
C THR A 109 -1.69 -0.97 15.71
N ALA A 110 -2.66 -1.64 16.34
CA ALA A 110 -3.83 -0.97 16.95
C ALA A 110 -3.48 0.06 18.03
N LYS A 111 -2.33 -0.10 18.70
CA LYS A 111 -1.85 0.81 19.77
C LYS A 111 -1.04 2.00 19.23
N LEU A 112 -0.75 2.04 17.93
CA LEU A 112 0.04 3.11 17.34
C LEU A 112 -0.82 4.34 17.12
N GLU A 113 -0.26 5.49 17.49
CA GLU A 113 -0.92 6.78 17.26
C GLU A 113 -0.96 7.15 15.78
N ARG A 114 -1.92 8.02 15.41
CA ARG A 114 -2.01 8.56 14.06
C ARG A 114 -0.80 9.44 13.76
N PRO A 115 0.04 9.10 12.76
CA PRO A 115 1.17 9.94 12.38
C PRO A 115 0.70 11.30 11.85
N ARG A 116 1.40 12.38 12.21
CA ARG A 116 1.03 13.76 11.83
C ARG A 116 0.98 13.98 10.32
N PHE A 117 1.82 13.31 9.53
CA PHE A 117 1.77 13.43 8.07
C PHE A 117 0.48 12.85 7.46
N LEU A 118 -0.25 11.96 8.16
CA LEU A 118 -1.55 11.47 7.70
C LEU A 118 -2.71 12.45 7.96
N THR A 119 -2.48 13.56 8.66
CA THR A 119 -3.50 14.62 8.84
C THR A 119 -3.32 15.74 7.83
N GLN A 120 -2.18 15.80 7.15
CA GLN A 120 -1.87 16.89 6.22
C GLN A 120 -2.58 16.68 4.87
N PRO A 121 -3.14 17.75 4.27
CA PRO A 121 -3.58 17.70 2.89
C PRO A 121 -2.40 17.65 1.92
N PRO A 122 -2.60 17.08 0.72
CA PRO A 122 -1.65 17.22 -0.39
C PRO A 122 -1.28 18.68 -0.63
N VAL A 123 0.01 18.96 -0.84
CA VAL A 123 0.54 20.32 -1.09
C VAL A 123 1.17 20.37 -2.48
N ALA A 124 1.05 21.49 -3.18
CA ALA A 124 1.70 21.66 -4.47
C ALA A 124 3.23 21.83 -4.31
N PRO A 125 4.05 21.28 -5.22
CA PRO A 125 3.66 20.44 -6.36
C PRO A 125 3.27 19.02 -5.93
N TRP A 126 2.19 18.49 -6.53
CA TRP A 126 1.74 17.12 -6.28
C TRP A 126 2.77 16.08 -6.73
N GLY A 127 3.15 15.19 -5.81
CA GLY A 127 3.92 13.99 -6.08
C GLY A 127 3.07 12.72 -6.14
N ASP A 128 3.71 11.58 -6.43
CA ASP A 128 3.02 10.28 -6.51
C ASP A 128 2.30 9.91 -5.21
N VAL A 129 2.88 10.28 -4.05
CA VAL A 129 2.28 10.03 -2.72
C VAL A 129 0.96 10.79 -2.55
N ASP A 130 0.82 11.98 -3.12
CA ASP A 130 -0.40 12.79 -3.02
C ASP A 130 -1.59 12.15 -3.72
N VAL A 131 -1.34 11.40 -4.80
CA VAL A 131 -2.37 10.64 -5.51
C VAL A 131 -3.04 9.62 -4.59
N PHE A 132 -2.24 8.88 -3.82
CA PHE A 132 -2.77 7.89 -2.88
C PHE A 132 -3.52 8.53 -1.71
N ILE A 133 -3.08 9.69 -1.24
CA ILE A 133 -3.81 10.47 -0.22
C ILE A 133 -5.16 10.94 -0.78
N ALA A 134 -5.20 11.42 -2.01
CA ALA A 134 -6.43 11.86 -2.66
C ALA A 134 -7.40 10.70 -2.91
N ALA A 135 -6.89 9.56 -3.36
CA ALA A 135 -7.69 8.35 -3.55
C ALA A 135 -8.30 7.83 -2.23
N ASP A 136 -7.51 7.85 -1.14
CA ASP A 136 -7.99 7.50 0.20
C ASP A 136 -9.06 8.47 0.71
N ARG A 137 -9.00 9.75 0.35
CA ARG A 137 -10.07 10.70 0.67
C ARG A 137 -11.33 10.43 -0.15
N ALA A 138 -11.18 10.23 -1.47
CA ALA A 138 -12.29 10.01 -2.39
C ALA A 138 -13.18 8.81 -2.00
N ALA A 139 -12.59 7.75 -1.45
CA ALA A 139 -13.32 6.59 -0.96
C ALA A 139 -14.23 6.90 0.25
N TRP A 140 -13.89 7.92 1.05
CA TRP A 140 -14.51 8.18 2.35
C TRP A 140 -15.32 9.48 2.43
N GLU A 141 -15.02 10.47 1.60
CA GLU A 141 -15.77 11.74 1.57
C GLU A 141 -17.16 11.58 0.91
N GLU A 142 -18.09 12.45 1.28
CA GLU A 142 -19.49 12.41 0.82
C GLU A 142 -19.59 12.46 -0.72
N ARG A 143 -18.85 13.39 -1.34
CA ARG A 143 -18.74 13.54 -2.79
C ARG A 143 -17.32 13.18 -3.22
N PRO A 144 -17.09 12.01 -3.85
CA PRO A 144 -15.75 11.59 -4.23
C PRO A 144 -15.05 12.60 -5.14
N LEU A 145 -13.74 12.74 -4.94
CA LEU A 145 -12.86 13.66 -5.67
C LEU A 145 -13.21 15.14 -5.49
N HIS A 146 -14.09 15.50 -4.54
CA HIS A 146 -14.48 16.89 -4.29
C HIS A 146 -13.33 17.70 -3.68
N SER A 147 -12.54 17.08 -2.80
CA SER A 147 -11.42 17.74 -2.11
C SER A 147 -10.15 17.80 -2.94
N LEU A 148 -10.20 17.51 -4.24
CA LEU A 148 -9.04 17.63 -5.12
C LEU A 148 -8.62 19.12 -5.22
N PRO A 149 -7.37 19.46 -4.87
CA PRO A 149 -6.91 20.83 -4.92
C PRO A 149 -6.77 21.31 -6.38
N PRO A 150 -6.95 22.63 -6.62
CA PRO A 150 -6.64 23.23 -7.91
C PRO A 150 -5.20 22.93 -8.33
N GLY A 151 -5.00 22.45 -9.56
CA GLY A 151 -3.66 22.09 -10.06
C GLY A 151 -3.16 20.70 -9.66
N ALA A 152 -4.00 19.86 -9.04
CA ALA A 152 -3.72 18.44 -8.88
C ALA A 152 -3.31 17.84 -10.23
N ARG A 153 -2.14 17.18 -10.28
CA ARG A 153 -1.70 16.43 -11.45
C ARG A 153 -2.54 15.16 -11.54
N VAL A 154 -3.72 15.28 -12.15
CA VAL A 154 -4.51 14.14 -12.59
C VAL A 154 -3.86 13.62 -13.86
N ALA A 155 -3.75 12.29 -14.01
CA ALA A 155 -3.36 11.68 -15.27
C ALA A 155 -4.17 12.32 -16.44
N PRO A 156 -3.59 12.45 -17.66
CA PRO A 156 -4.36 12.92 -18.81
C PRO A 156 -5.68 12.16 -18.88
N ALA A 157 -6.78 12.84 -19.17
CA ALA A 157 -8.11 12.21 -19.19
C ALA A 157 -8.11 11.06 -20.21
N THR A 158 -7.95 9.83 -19.73
CA THR A 158 -8.08 8.62 -20.53
C THR A 158 -9.53 8.13 -20.45
N THR A 159 -9.96 7.41 -21.48
CA THR A 159 -11.31 6.83 -21.54
C THR A 159 -11.57 5.91 -20.34
N ASP A 160 -10.59 5.11 -19.94
CA ASP A 160 -10.63 4.21 -18.79
C ASP A 160 -10.59 4.95 -17.44
N GLY A 161 -9.83 6.04 -17.34
CA GLY A 161 -9.84 6.92 -16.17
C GLY A 161 -11.23 7.56 -15.96
N GLN A 162 -11.86 8.04 -17.02
CA GLN A 162 -13.21 8.59 -16.97
C GLN A 162 -14.25 7.55 -16.54
N LYS A 163 -14.18 6.32 -17.08
CA LYS A 163 -15.03 5.21 -16.63
C LYS A 163 -14.84 4.88 -15.15
N SER A 164 -13.62 5.02 -14.64
CA SER A 164 -13.34 4.82 -13.21
C SER A 164 -14.02 5.89 -12.36
N ILE A 165 -13.98 7.15 -12.78
CA ILE A 165 -14.68 8.27 -12.12
C ILE A 165 -16.20 8.04 -12.13
N GLU A 166 -16.76 7.59 -13.26
CA GLU A 166 -18.19 7.25 -13.36
C GLU A 166 -18.57 6.12 -12.39
N LEU A 167 -17.78 5.04 -12.32
CA LEU A 167 -18.01 3.96 -11.37
C LEU A 167 -17.89 4.43 -9.92
N ILE A 168 -16.90 5.27 -9.58
CA ILE A 168 -16.76 5.84 -8.24
C ILE A 168 -18.03 6.59 -7.84
N ASN A 169 -18.58 7.43 -8.73
CA ASN A 169 -19.80 8.19 -8.45
C ASN A 169 -21.03 7.28 -8.28
N GLN A 170 -21.14 6.21 -9.06
CA GLN A 170 -22.20 5.22 -8.89
C GLN A 170 -22.06 4.45 -7.56
N LEU A 171 -20.84 4.05 -7.19
CA LEU A 171 -20.57 3.31 -5.96
C LEU A 171 -20.77 4.18 -4.71
N ALA A 172 -20.50 5.49 -4.83
CA ALA A 172 -20.71 6.45 -3.75
C ALA A 172 -22.16 6.48 -3.24
N THR A 173 -23.15 6.25 -4.11
CA THR A 173 -24.57 6.24 -3.73
C THR A 173 -24.96 5.01 -2.91
N LEU A 174 -24.14 3.96 -2.92
CA LEU A 174 -24.36 2.72 -2.19
C LEU A 174 -23.69 2.70 -0.81
N ARG A 175 -22.95 3.75 -0.45
CA ARG A 175 -22.32 3.86 0.86
C ARG A 175 -23.35 4.06 1.95
N ARG A 176 -23.12 3.38 3.07
CA ARG A 176 -23.81 3.58 4.34
C ARG A 176 -22.81 4.09 5.38
N PRO A 177 -23.25 4.84 6.41
CA PRO A 177 -22.39 5.22 7.53
C PRO A 177 -21.76 3.99 8.18
N THR A 178 -20.51 4.10 8.61
CA THR A 178 -19.75 3.02 9.27
C THR A 178 -19.38 3.43 10.70
N LYS A 179 -19.39 2.48 11.63
CA LYS A 179 -19.06 2.71 13.05
C LYS A 179 -17.71 2.11 13.46
N SER A 180 -17.08 1.31 12.60
CA SER A 180 -15.79 0.69 12.91
C SER A 180 -14.73 1.75 13.21
N PRO A 181 -13.96 1.61 14.31
CA PRO A 181 -12.94 2.58 14.68
C PRO A 181 -11.80 2.58 13.66
N SER A 182 -11.27 3.77 13.38
CA SER A 182 -10.05 3.90 12.57
C SER A 182 -8.81 3.77 13.43
N GLN A 183 -7.80 3.09 12.90
CA GLN A 183 -6.47 2.96 13.50
C GLN A 183 -5.40 2.97 12.40
N LEU A 184 -4.14 2.77 12.77
CA LEU A 184 -3.08 2.56 11.81
C LEU A 184 -3.25 1.22 11.10
N VAL A 185 -3.31 1.26 9.77
CA VAL A 185 -3.38 0.07 8.90
C VAL A 185 -2.39 0.18 7.75
N HIS A 186 -1.99 -0.97 7.21
CA HIS A 186 -1.18 -1.08 6.00
C HIS A 186 -2.10 -1.16 4.77
N GLY A 187 -2.04 -0.20 3.85
CA GLY A 187 -2.97 -0.11 2.72
C GLY A 187 -2.50 -0.73 1.40
N ASP A 188 -1.32 -1.35 1.36
CA ASP A 188 -0.76 -1.91 0.12
C ASP A 188 -0.09 -3.29 0.32
N LEU A 189 -0.80 -4.24 0.92
CA LEU A 189 -0.25 -5.57 1.21
C LEU A 189 -0.27 -6.52 0.00
N TYR A 190 -1.23 -6.32 -0.91
CA TYR A 190 -1.33 -7.18 -2.08
C TYR A 190 -0.18 -6.93 -3.05
N GLY A 191 0.58 -7.98 -3.39
CA GLY A 191 1.76 -7.88 -4.25
C GLY A 191 3.04 -7.41 -3.55
N THR A 192 2.99 -7.07 -2.26
CA THR A 192 4.18 -6.68 -1.46
C THR A 192 4.55 -7.71 -0.40
N VAL A 193 3.61 -8.58 -0.02
CA VAL A 193 3.90 -9.72 0.87
C VAL A 193 4.74 -10.76 0.15
N LEU A 194 5.85 -11.16 0.80
CA LEU A 194 6.84 -12.10 0.26
C LEU A 194 6.69 -13.49 0.89
N PHE A 195 6.52 -14.51 0.05
CA PHE A 195 6.45 -15.90 0.46
C PHE A 195 7.76 -16.63 0.12
N ALA A 196 8.20 -17.48 1.02
CA ALA A 196 9.43 -18.28 0.89
C ALA A 196 9.17 -19.70 1.39
N GLY A 197 8.65 -20.56 0.51
CA GLY A 197 8.27 -21.92 0.86
C GLY A 197 7.18 -21.95 1.93
N THR A 198 7.49 -22.58 3.07
CA THR A 198 6.60 -22.69 4.25
C THR A 198 6.90 -21.67 5.33
N ALA A 199 7.84 -20.75 5.11
CA ALA A 199 8.12 -19.68 6.06
C ALA A 199 6.92 -18.73 6.19
N ALA A 200 6.80 -18.09 7.37
CA ALA A 200 5.83 -17.04 7.60
C ALA A 200 5.85 -15.95 6.50
N PRO A 201 4.73 -15.28 6.18
CA PRO A 201 4.70 -14.19 5.21
C PRO A 201 5.66 -13.06 5.58
N GLY A 202 6.37 -12.53 4.59
CA GLY A 202 7.35 -11.45 4.74
C GLY A 202 6.77 -10.10 4.36
N ILE A 203 7.05 -9.06 5.14
CA ILE A 203 6.63 -7.69 4.86
C ILE A 203 7.87 -6.80 4.90
N THR A 204 8.10 -6.06 3.82
CA THR A 204 9.30 -5.25 3.63
C THR A 204 9.15 -3.83 4.18
N ASP A 205 7.92 -3.30 4.21
CA ASP A 205 7.65 -1.95 4.68
C ASP A 205 6.23 -1.80 5.24
N ILE A 206 5.91 -0.61 5.79
CA ILE A 206 4.54 -0.25 6.18
C ILE A 206 4.11 0.97 5.36
N THR A 207 3.08 0.81 4.54
CA THR A 207 2.39 1.91 3.84
C THR A 207 1.18 2.37 4.66
N PRO A 208 1.30 3.46 5.46
CA PRO A 208 0.34 3.74 6.51
C PRO A 208 -0.92 4.48 6.02
N TYR A 209 -2.06 4.06 6.54
CA TYR A 209 -3.35 4.76 6.46
C TYR A 209 -4.03 4.77 7.83
N TRP A 210 -5.00 5.67 8.01
CA TRP A 210 -5.79 5.76 9.23
C TRP A 210 -7.24 5.38 8.96
N ARG A 211 -7.55 4.09 9.02
CA ARG A 211 -8.83 3.49 8.59
C ARG A 211 -9.19 2.26 9.43
N PRO A 212 -10.43 1.74 9.35
CA PRO A 212 -10.77 0.47 9.98
C PRO A 212 -9.88 -0.67 9.46
N PRO A 213 -9.45 -1.63 10.30
CA PRO A 213 -8.62 -2.77 9.88
C PRO A 213 -9.23 -3.57 8.73
N ALA A 214 -10.54 -3.81 8.80
CA ALA A 214 -11.27 -4.53 7.77
C ALA A 214 -11.23 -3.82 6.40
N TRP A 215 -11.05 -2.49 6.33
CA TRP A 215 -10.84 -1.80 5.05
C TRP A 215 -9.52 -2.24 4.39
N ALA A 216 -8.43 -2.36 5.15
CA ALA A 216 -7.15 -2.76 4.59
C ALA A 216 -7.14 -4.24 4.15
N ALA A 217 -7.84 -5.12 4.87
CA ALA A 217 -8.16 -6.46 4.36
C ALA A 217 -9.00 -6.40 3.06
N GLY A 218 -9.96 -5.47 3.00
CA GLY A 218 -10.76 -5.21 1.80
C GLY A 218 -9.93 -4.78 0.60
N VAL A 219 -8.88 -3.98 0.80
CA VAL A 219 -7.92 -3.62 -0.27
C VAL A 219 -7.24 -4.86 -0.82
N VAL A 220 -6.77 -5.76 0.05
CA VAL A 220 -6.17 -7.04 -0.37
C VAL A 220 -7.13 -7.86 -1.24
N VAL A 221 -8.40 -7.99 -0.82
CA VAL A 221 -9.40 -8.76 -1.56
C VAL A 221 -9.74 -8.09 -2.89
N VAL A 222 -9.90 -6.77 -2.93
CA VAL A 222 -10.14 -6.02 -4.18
C VAL A 222 -9.00 -6.23 -5.16
N ASP A 223 -7.75 -6.16 -4.71
CA ASP A 223 -6.59 -6.32 -5.58
C ASP A 223 -6.45 -7.76 -6.09
N ALA A 224 -6.73 -8.74 -5.22
CA ALA A 224 -6.73 -10.15 -5.58
C ALA A 224 -7.81 -10.47 -6.65
N LEU A 225 -9.01 -9.90 -6.52
CA LEU A 225 -10.09 -10.08 -7.51
C LEU A 225 -9.82 -9.32 -8.81
N ALA A 226 -9.22 -8.14 -8.73
CA ALA A 226 -8.99 -7.28 -9.88
C ALA A 226 -7.80 -7.77 -10.72
N TRP A 227 -6.71 -8.21 -10.07
CA TRP A 227 -5.43 -8.46 -10.73
C TRP A 227 -4.74 -9.76 -10.28
N GLY A 228 -5.34 -10.50 -9.36
CA GLY A 228 -4.76 -11.70 -8.74
C GLY A 228 -5.32 -13.03 -9.18
N GLU A 229 -6.31 -13.04 -10.07
CA GLU A 229 -7.04 -14.25 -10.48
C GLU A 229 -7.71 -14.99 -9.31
N ALA A 230 -7.98 -14.29 -8.21
CA ALA A 230 -8.69 -14.86 -7.08
C ALA A 230 -10.13 -15.22 -7.46
N ASP A 231 -10.63 -16.30 -6.87
CA ASP A 231 -12.02 -16.71 -6.99
C ASP A 231 -12.96 -15.78 -6.22
N ASP A 232 -14.21 -15.68 -6.68
CA ASP A 232 -15.19 -14.75 -6.11
C ASP A 232 -15.59 -15.11 -4.67
N ALA A 233 -15.45 -16.38 -4.28
CA ALA A 233 -15.76 -16.83 -2.92
C ALA A 233 -14.75 -16.28 -1.89
N LEU A 234 -13.65 -15.63 -2.32
CA LEU A 234 -12.75 -14.88 -1.43
C LEU A 234 -13.51 -13.79 -0.64
N ILE A 235 -14.55 -13.20 -1.23
CA ILE A 235 -15.42 -12.24 -0.52
C ILE A 235 -16.13 -12.91 0.66
N GLU A 236 -16.69 -14.10 0.42
CA GLU A 236 -17.50 -14.84 1.41
C GLU A 236 -16.63 -15.43 2.52
N ARG A 237 -15.42 -15.90 2.20
CA ARG A 237 -14.46 -16.45 3.19
C ARG A 237 -14.13 -15.47 4.32
N TRP A 238 -14.17 -14.17 4.04
CA TRP A 238 -13.86 -13.11 5.01
C TRP A 238 -15.09 -12.27 5.42
N ALA A 239 -16.30 -12.78 5.18
CA ALA A 239 -17.56 -12.08 5.47
C ALA A 239 -17.79 -11.77 6.97
N ALA A 240 -17.07 -12.45 7.86
CA ALA A 240 -17.11 -12.19 9.30
C ALA A 240 -16.41 -10.88 9.71
N LEU A 241 -15.65 -10.23 8.82
CA LEU A 241 -14.98 -8.97 9.13
C LEU A 241 -16.01 -7.84 9.38
N PRO A 242 -15.74 -6.90 10.30
CA PRO A 242 -16.69 -5.83 10.63
C PRO A 242 -17.06 -4.97 9.43
N GLU A 243 -18.37 -4.75 9.25
CA GLU A 243 -18.93 -3.90 8.19
C GLU A 243 -18.40 -4.27 6.78
N TRP A 244 -18.12 -5.56 6.55
CA TRP A 244 -17.35 -6.05 5.40
C TRP A 244 -17.80 -5.54 4.03
N PRO A 245 -19.10 -5.58 3.64
CA PRO A 245 -19.53 -5.03 2.36
C PRO A 245 -19.18 -3.54 2.17
N GLN A 246 -19.29 -2.76 3.25
CA GLN A 246 -18.97 -1.33 3.25
C GLN A 246 -17.45 -1.07 3.25
N MET A 247 -16.64 -2.02 3.76
CA MET A 247 -15.18 -1.98 3.67
C MET A 247 -14.69 -2.31 2.25
N LEU A 248 -15.26 -3.35 1.62
CA LEU A 248 -14.98 -3.70 0.22
C LEU A 248 -15.37 -2.57 -0.74
N LEU A 249 -16.54 -1.96 -0.55
CA LEU A 249 -16.98 -0.81 -1.34
C LEU A 249 -15.96 0.34 -1.31
N ARG A 250 -15.47 0.69 -0.13
CA ARG A 250 -14.49 1.78 0.05
C ARG A 250 -13.10 1.40 -0.47
N ALA A 251 -12.69 0.13 -0.31
CA ALA A 251 -11.44 -0.37 -0.88
C ALA A 251 -11.45 -0.31 -2.41
N LEU A 252 -12.57 -0.69 -3.03
CA LEU A 252 -12.75 -0.60 -4.48
C LEU A 252 -12.75 0.85 -4.97
N MET A 253 -13.48 1.74 -4.28
CA MET A 253 -13.46 3.18 -4.60
C MET A 253 -12.06 3.77 -4.50
N PHE A 254 -11.26 3.35 -3.50
CA PHE A 254 -9.87 3.73 -3.36
C PHE A 254 -9.05 3.31 -4.59
N ARG A 255 -9.12 2.03 -5.01
CA ARG A 255 -8.36 1.55 -6.18
C ARG A 255 -8.84 2.16 -7.50
N LEU A 256 -10.14 2.41 -7.68
CA LEU A 256 -10.65 3.16 -8.83
C LEU A 256 -10.13 4.60 -8.85
N ALA A 257 -10.03 5.26 -7.70
CA ALA A 257 -9.49 6.61 -7.61
C ALA A 257 -7.98 6.62 -7.90
N VAL A 258 -7.22 5.64 -7.40
CA VAL A 258 -5.81 5.45 -7.80
C VAL A 258 -5.71 5.25 -9.31
N HIS A 259 -6.57 4.40 -9.89
CA HIS A 259 -6.59 4.16 -11.33
C HIS A 259 -6.83 5.44 -12.13
N ALA A 260 -7.82 6.25 -11.73
CA ALA A 260 -8.15 7.51 -12.40
C ALA A 260 -7.08 8.60 -12.26
N LEU A 261 -6.38 8.66 -11.12
CA LEU A 261 -5.50 9.77 -10.79
C LEU A 261 -4.02 9.49 -11.08
N HIS A 262 -3.58 8.24 -10.96
CA HIS A 262 -2.15 7.90 -10.94
C HIS A 262 -1.55 7.87 -12.36
N PRO A 263 -0.46 8.61 -12.65
CA PRO A 263 0.09 8.75 -14.02
C PRO A 263 0.65 7.46 -14.62
N ARG A 264 0.98 6.48 -13.77
CA ARG A 264 1.42 5.13 -14.18
C ARG A 264 0.28 4.12 -14.39
N SER A 265 -0.98 4.50 -14.16
CA SER A 265 -2.12 3.61 -14.40
C SER A 265 -2.26 3.33 -15.90
N THR A 266 -2.72 2.12 -16.24
CA THR A 266 -2.87 1.68 -17.63
C THR A 266 -4.28 1.19 -17.88
N ALA A 267 -4.75 1.32 -19.13
CA ALA A 267 -6.08 0.84 -19.51
C ALA A 267 -6.29 -0.66 -19.24
N ALA A 268 -5.23 -1.45 -19.18
CA ALA A 268 -5.28 -2.88 -18.86
C ALA A 268 -5.67 -3.17 -17.40
N ALA A 269 -5.52 -2.21 -16.48
CA ALA A 269 -5.90 -2.38 -15.08
C ALA A 269 -7.42 -2.23 -14.84
N PHE A 270 -8.13 -1.50 -15.70
CA PHE A 270 -9.55 -1.19 -15.54
C PHE A 270 -10.51 -2.40 -15.59
N PRO A 271 -10.37 -3.37 -16.52
CA PRO A 271 -11.33 -4.48 -16.64
C PRO A 271 -11.50 -5.28 -15.33
N GLY A 272 -10.40 -5.52 -14.62
CA GLY A 272 -10.41 -6.19 -13.32
C GLY A 272 -11.18 -5.40 -12.24
N LEU A 273 -10.98 -4.08 -12.18
CA LEU A 273 -11.72 -3.21 -11.27
C LEU A 273 -13.22 -3.17 -11.61
N ALA A 274 -13.57 -3.11 -12.90
CA ALA A 274 -14.96 -3.12 -13.35
C ALA A 274 -15.67 -4.44 -13.01
N ARG A 275 -15.01 -5.59 -13.20
CA ARG A 275 -15.50 -6.91 -12.76
C ARG A 275 -15.72 -6.93 -11.25
N THR A 276 -14.72 -6.47 -10.48
CA THR A 276 -14.78 -6.42 -9.02
C THR A 276 -15.93 -5.53 -8.54
N ALA A 277 -16.24 -4.44 -9.25
CA ALA A 277 -17.40 -3.60 -8.95
C ALA A 277 -18.74 -4.33 -9.05
N ALA A 278 -18.89 -5.26 -10.00
CA ALA A 278 -20.09 -6.08 -10.10
C ALA A 278 -20.23 -7.00 -8.88
N LEU A 279 -19.13 -7.64 -8.45
CA LEU A 279 -19.12 -8.54 -7.29
C LEU A 279 -19.39 -7.81 -5.98
N VAL A 280 -18.73 -6.68 -5.76
CA VAL A 280 -18.93 -5.86 -4.55
C VAL A 280 -20.38 -5.37 -4.46
N ARG A 281 -21.02 -5.05 -5.59
CA ARG A 281 -22.45 -4.67 -5.61
C ARG A 281 -23.38 -5.80 -5.17
N LEU A 282 -23.05 -7.04 -5.49
CA LEU A 282 -23.83 -8.21 -5.06
C LEU A 282 -23.72 -8.48 -3.55
N ALA A 283 -22.65 -7.99 -2.91
CA ALA A 283 -22.41 -8.19 -1.48
C ALA A 283 -23.04 -7.11 -0.56
N LEU A 284 -23.65 -6.05 -1.11
CA LEU A 284 -24.17 -4.86 -0.38
C LEU A 284 -25.63 -4.99 0.08
#